data_AF-X1M0A2-F1
#
_entry.id   AF-X1M0A2-F1
#
_cell.length_a   1.000
_cell.length_b   1.000
_cell.length_c   1.000
_cell.angle_alpha   90.00
_cell.angle_beta   90.00
_cell.angle_gamma   90.00
#
_symmetry.space_group_name_H-M   'P 1'
#
loop_
_entity.id
_entity.type
_entity.pdbx_description
1 polymer ?
#
loop_
_entity_poly.entity_id
_entity_poly.type
_entity_poly.pdbx_seq_one_letter_code
_entity_poly.pdbx_strand_id
1 'polypeptide(L)'
;MFMMLKIVRLWECSRAERGKLLKRSELDVSSVMLKATKIVADVRDQGDKALLKYTKNLDGVKLDRKQLPVSRREINAAYKQVDVRTIKAIKCAAAAIEKFHRRQLPREWSTKLQPGVRAGQLVRPLTRVGIYIPGGLASYPSSALMAALPAKIAGV
;
A
#
# COMPACT_ATOMS: atom_id res chain seq x y z
N MET A 1 13.93 -26.81 -13.72
CA MET A 1 13.67 -26.56 -15.16
C MET A 1 13.79 -25.05 -15.40
N PHE A 2 14.92 -24.58 -15.92
CA PHE A 2 15.10 -23.15 -16.20
C PHE A 2 14.22 -22.76 -17.38
N MET A 3 13.22 -21.92 -17.15
CA MET A 3 12.42 -21.33 -18.22
C MET A 3 13.28 -20.27 -18.90
N MET A 4 13.78 -20.53 -20.10
CA MET A 4 14.48 -19.52 -20.90
C MET A 4 13.49 -18.44 -21.33
N LEU A 5 13.78 -17.19 -20.99
CA LEU A 5 13.04 -16.04 -21.51
C LEU A 5 13.26 -15.95 -23.02
N LYS A 6 12.16 -15.87 -23.78
CA LYS A 6 12.20 -15.73 -25.24
C LYS A 6 12.57 -14.29 -25.61
N ILE A 7 13.69 -14.12 -26.31
CA ILE A 7 14.03 -12.83 -26.94
C ILE A 7 13.20 -12.68 -28.22
N VAL A 8 12.53 -11.54 -28.37
CA VAL A 8 11.68 -11.25 -29.52
C VAL A 8 12.07 -9.90 -30.11
N ARG A 9 12.23 -9.85 -31.43
CA ARG A 9 12.46 -8.62 -32.19
C ARG A 9 11.12 -8.07 -32.65
N LEU A 10 10.63 -7.02 -31.99
CA LEU A 10 9.27 -6.51 -32.23
C LEU A 10 9.03 -6.10 -33.69
N TRP A 11 10.07 -5.62 -34.39
CA TRP A 11 9.97 -5.23 -35.80
C TRP A 11 9.77 -6.43 -36.75
N GLU A 12 10.15 -7.64 -36.34
CA GLU A 12 9.94 -8.89 -37.09
C GLU A 12 8.57 -9.52 -36.80
N CYS A 13 7.84 -9.04 -35.78
CA CYS A 13 6.51 -9.55 -35.44
C CYS A 13 5.40 -8.92 -36.29
N SER A 14 4.42 -9.72 -36.67
CA SER A 14 3.14 -9.27 -37.20
C SER A 14 2.35 -8.46 -36.16
N ARG A 15 1.35 -7.70 -36.63
CA ARG A 15 0.45 -6.92 -35.76
C ARG A 15 -0.27 -7.81 -34.74
N ALA A 16 -0.67 -9.02 -35.13
CA ALA A 16 -1.33 -9.98 -34.25
C ALA A 16 -0.39 -10.51 -33.15
N GLU A 17 0.86 -10.79 -33.49
CA GLU A 17 1.88 -11.25 -32.53
C GLU A 17 2.24 -10.13 -31.54
N ARG A 18 2.44 -8.90 -32.02
CA ARG A 18 2.63 -7.74 -31.14
C ARG A 18 1.46 -7.56 -30.19
N GLY A 19 0.23 -7.71 -30.69
CA GLY A 19 -0.97 -7.65 -29.86
C GLY A 19 -0.96 -8.67 -28.71
N LYS A 20 -0.52 -9.91 -28.97
CA LYS A 20 -0.38 -10.93 -27.92
C LYS A 20 0.71 -10.61 -26.91
N LEU A 21 1.85 -10.10 -27.36
CA LEU A 21 2.98 -9.74 -26.47
C LEU A 21 2.66 -8.54 -25.57
N LEU A 22 1.84 -7.62 -26.05
CA LEU A 22 1.43 -6.43 -25.31
C LEU A 22 0.23 -6.67 -24.38
N LYS A 23 -0.46 -7.82 -24.52
CA LYS A 23 -1.49 -8.22 -23.56
C LYS A 23 -0.82 -8.55 -22.23
N ARG A 24 -1.27 -7.87 -21.18
CA ARG A 24 -0.96 -8.28 -19.81
C ARG A 24 -1.75 -9.54 -19.47
N SER A 25 -1.23 -10.31 -18.53
CA SER A 25 -2.00 -11.37 -17.88
C SER A 25 -3.29 -10.78 -17.33
N GLU A 26 -4.42 -11.15 -17.91
CA GLU A 26 -5.76 -10.88 -17.38
C GLU A 26 -6.12 -12.08 -16.51
N LEU A 27 -5.86 -11.99 -15.21
CA LEU A 27 -6.38 -12.97 -14.26
C LEU A 27 -7.87 -12.73 -14.11
N ASP A 28 -8.69 -13.75 -14.36
CA ASP A 28 -10.12 -13.69 -14.03
C ASP A 28 -10.27 -13.65 -12.50
N VAL A 29 -10.63 -12.48 -11.99
CA VAL A 29 -10.82 -12.24 -10.56
C VAL A 29 -12.25 -12.50 -10.10
N SER A 30 -13.18 -12.86 -10.98
CA SER A 30 -14.61 -12.98 -10.67
C SER A 30 -14.87 -13.96 -9.52
N SER A 31 -14.16 -15.09 -9.51
CA SER A 31 -14.24 -16.10 -8.44
C SER A 31 -13.72 -15.61 -7.09
N VAL A 32 -12.73 -14.71 -7.09
CA VAL A 32 -12.15 -14.10 -5.89
C VAL A 32 -13.07 -13.00 -5.35
N MET A 33 -13.71 -12.24 -6.24
CA MET A 33 -14.62 -11.16 -5.87
C MET A 33 -15.77 -11.64 -4.99
N LEU A 34 -16.39 -12.78 -5.32
CA LEU A 34 -17.47 -13.35 -4.49
C LEU A 34 -17.00 -13.65 -3.06
N LYS A 35 -15.79 -14.22 -2.91
CA LYS A 35 -15.22 -14.53 -1.59
C LYS A 35 -14.87 -13.25 -0.82
N ALA A 36 -14.25 -12.28 -1.48
CA ALA A 36 -13.87 -11.01 -0.89
C ALA A 36 -15.09 -10.21 -0.40
N THR A 37 -16.14 -10.12 -1.22
CA THR A 37 -17.40 -9.44 -0.86
C THR A 37 -18.02 -10.05 0.39
N LYS A 38 -18.02 -11.39 0.49
CA LYS A 38 -18.51 -12.09 1.70
C LYS A 38 -17.68 -11.75 2.94
N ILE A 39 -16.35 -11.74 2.83
CA ILE A 39 -15.46 -11.39 3.96
C ILE A 39 -15.75 -9.95 4.43
N VAL A 40 -15.88 -9.01 3.50
CA VAL A 40 -16.17 -7.62 3.82
C VAL A 40 -17.53 -7.47 4.51
N ALA A 41 -18.56 -8.18 4.03
CA ALA A 41 -19.88 -8.18 4.66
C ALA A 41 -19.84 -8.77 6.09
N ASP A 42 -19.21 -9.94 6.27
CA ASP A 42 -19.06 -10.58 7.58
C ASP A 42 -18.31 -9.65 8.57
N VAL A 43 -17.25 -8.96 8.13
CA VAL A 43 -16.51 -8.00 8.97
C VAL A 43 -17.34 -6.77 9.30
N ARG A 44 -18.13 -6.26 8.35
CA ARG A 44 -19.02 -5.12 8.60
C ARG A 44 -20.07 -5.46 9.66
N ASP A 45 -20.64 -6.66 9.60
CA ASP A 45 -21.79 -7.03 10.42
C ASP A 45 -21.35 -7.60 11.79
N GLN A 46 -20.16 -8.23 11.88
CA GLN A 46 -19.69 -8.93 13.08
C GLN A 46 -18.37 -8.39 13.67
N GLY A 47 -17.74 -7.41 13.02
CA GLY A 47 -16.52 -6.74 13.49
C GLY A 47 -15.37 -7.69 13.79
N ASP A 48 -14.71 -7.49 14.93
CA ASP A 48 -13.53 -8.24 15.36
C ASP A 48 -13.76 -9.76 15.41
N LYS A 49 -14.98 -10.21 15.66
CA LYS A 49 -15.30 -11.65 15.67
C LYS A 49 -15.06 -12.28 14.29
N ALA A 50 -15.49 -11.60 13.22
CA ALA A 50 -15.24 -12.06 11.86
C ALA A 50 -13.76 -11.94 11.49
N LEU A 51 -13.09 -10.85 11.89
CA LEU A 51 -11.64 -10.70 11.67
C LEU A 51 -10.86 -11.88 12.25
N LEU A 52 -11.07 -12.19 13.53
CA LEU A 52 -10.39 -13.31 14.21
C LEU A 52 -10.70 -14.67 13.57
N LYS A 53 -11.93 -14.87 13.10
CA LYS A 53 -12.33 -16.08 12.35
C LYS A 53 -11.55 -16.20 11.05
N TYR A 54 -11.46 -15.13 10.26
CA TYR A 54 -10.74 -15.16 8.99
C TYR A 54 -9.23 -15.26 9.15
N THR A 55 -8.63 -14.57 10.12
CA THR A 55 -7.20 -14.73 10.45
C THR A 55 -6.87 -16.17 10.81
N LYS A 56 -7.69 -16.83 11.63
CA LYS A 56 -7.49 -18.26 11.95
C LYS A 56 -7.60 -19.15 10.71
N ASN A 57 -8.58 -18.91 9.85
CA ASN A 57 -8.87 -19.80 8.72
C ASN A 57 -7.92 -19.58 7.53
N LEU A 58 -7.46 -18.37 7.29
CA LEU A 58 -6.62 -18.01 6.14
C LEU A 58 -5.14 -18.01 6.51
N ASP A 59 -4.79 -17.46 7.67
CA ASP A 59 -3.38 -17.33 8.11
C ASP A 59 -2.96 -18.46 9.05
N GLY A 60 -3.91 -19.26 9.56
CA GLY A 60 -3.64 -20.34 10.51
C GLY A 60 -3.35 -19.85 11.94
N VAL A 61 -3.49 -18.55 12.22
CA VAL A 61 -3.12 -17.94 13.50
C VAL A 61 -4.35 -17.69 14.35
N LYS A 62 -4.36 -18.20 15.59
CA LYS A 62 -5.39 -17.88 16.58
C LYS A 62 -4.95 -16.68 17.40
N LEU A 63 -5.73 -15.60 17.33
CA LEU A 63 -5.51 -14.38 18.12
C LEU A 63 -6.71 -14.11 19.03
N ASP A 64 -6.46 -13.40 20.12
CA ASP A 64 -7.49 -12.71 20.89
C ASP A 64 -7.68 -11.27 20.39
N ARG A 65 -8.85 -10.69 20.65
CA ARG A 65 -9.16 -9.30 20.28
C ARG A 65 -8.10 -8.30 20.75
N LYS A 66 -7.52 -8.52 21.93
CA LYS A 66 -6.46 -7.65 22.50
C LYS A 66 -5.14 -7.69 21.73
N GLN A 67 -4.94 -8.70 20.88
CA GLN A 67 -3.75 -8.90 20.06
C GLN A 67 -3.90 -8.36 18.63
N LEU A 68 -5.09 -7.87 18.24
CA LEU A 68 -5.30 -7.20 16.95
C LEU A 68 -4.40 -5.94 16.81
N PRO A 69 -4.34 -5.04 17.81
CA PRO A 69 -3.34 -3.98 17.81
C PRO A 69 -1.98 -4.51 18.29
N VAL A 70 -0.93 -4.25 17.53
CA VAL A 70 0.45 -4.54 17.96
C VAL A 70 0.85 -3.56 19.07
N SER A 71 1.28 -4.07 20.22
CA SER A 71 1.64 -3.26 21.38
C SER A 71 2.96 -2.52 21.20
N ARG A 72 3.14 -1.42 21.94
CA ARG A 72 4.42 -0.70 21.96
C ARG A 72 5.59 -1.57 22.45
N ARG A 73 5.30 -2.51 23.36
CA ARG A 73 6.28 -3.47 23.87
C ARG A 73 6.78 -4.38 22.76
N GLU A 74 5.87 -4.94 21.95
CA GLU A 74 6.22 -5.80 20.81
C GLU A 74 7.03 -5.04 19.76
N ILE A 75 6.62 -3.80 19.43
CA ILE A 75 7.36 -2.92 18.51
C ILE A 75 8.80 -2.69 19.01
N ASN A 76 8.96 -2.34 20.29
CA ASN A 76 10.27 -2.09 20.87
C ASN A 76 11.13 -3.37 20.91
N ALA A 77 10.52 -4.52 21.20
CA ALA A 77 11.21 -5.80 21.21
C ALA A 77 11.68 -6.20 19.80
N ALA A 78 10.82 -6.03 18.78
CA ALA A 78 11.17 -6.27 17.39
C ALA A 78 12.30 -5.33 16.92
N TYR A 79 12.23 -4.04 17.25
CA TYR A 79 13.26 -3.08 16.87
C TYR A 79 14.66 -3.46 17.38
N LYS A 80 14.74 -4.04 18.60
CA LYS A 80 16.00 -4.51 19.19
C LYS A 80 16.58 -5.76 18.51
N GLN A 81 15.77 -6.51 17.77
CA GLN A 81 16.20 -7.71 17.04
C GLN A 81 16.74 -7.38 15.64
N VAL A 82 16.45 -6.19 15.11
CA VAL A 82 16.92 -5.78 13.79
C VAL A 82 18.34 -5.25 13.90
N ASP A 83 19.22 -5.69 13.01
CA ASP A 83 20.60 -5.23 13.00
C ASP A 83 20.71 -3.74 12.62
N VAL A 84 21.80 -3.13 13.08
CA VAL A 84 22.05 -1.69 12.90
C VAL A 84 22.18 -1.30 11.43
N ARG A 85 22.72 -2.18 10.56
CA ARG A 85 22.89 -1.87 9.13
C ARG A 85 21.53 -1.80 8.44
N THR A 86 20.64 -2.74 8.71
CA THR A 86 19.25 -2.73 8.21
C THR A 86 18.50 -1.49 8.68
N ILE A 87 18.60 -1.14 9.96
CA ILE A 87 17.99 0.09 10.49
C ILE A 87 18.50 1.34 9.76
N LYS A 88 19.81 1.44 9.54
CA LYS A 88 20.41 2.57 8.80
C LYS A 88 19.91 2.64 7.36
N ALA A 89 19.80 1.51 6.68
CA ALA A 89 19.28 1.45 5.31
C ALA A 89 17.82 1.92 5.23
N ILE A 90 16.96 1.44 6.14
CA ILE A 90 15.55 1.85 6.21
C ILE A 90 15.43 3.36 6.49
N LYS A 91 16.23 3.90 7.41
CA LYS A 91 16.25 5.35 7.71
C LYS A 91 16.73 6.19 6.52
N CYS A 92 17.73 5.71 5.78
CA CYS A 92 18.21 6.37 4.57
C CYS A 92 17.11 6.43 3.50
N ALA A 93 16.43 5.30 3.25
CA ALA A 93 15.30 5.25 2.32
C ALA A 93 14.16 6.18 2.76
N ALA A 94 13.82 6.17 4.04
CA ALA A 94 12.79 7.05 4.60
C ALA A 94 13.12 8.54 4.34
N ALA A 95 14.36 8.96 4.62
CA ALA A 95 14.79 10.34 4.39
C ALA A 95 14.70 10.75 2.91
N ALA A 96 15.08 9.86 1.99
CA ALA A 96 14.97 10.11 0.55
C ALA A 96 13.51 10.23 0.10
N ILE A 97 12.65 9.32 0.55
CA ILE A 97 11.20 9.33 0.27
C ILE A 97 10.55 10.60 0.81
N GLU A 98 10.88 10.99 2.05
CA GLU A 98 10.35 12.23 2.63
C GLU A 98 10.78 13.47 1.84
N LYS A 99 12.07 13.56 1.49
CA LYS A 99 12.61 14.68 0.72
C LYS A 99 11.89 14.83 -0.62
N PHE A 100 11.58 13.72 -1.29
CA PHE A 100 10.85 13.74 -2.56
C PHE A 100 9.38 14.17 -2.37
N HIS A 101 8.64 13.52 -1.47
CA HIS A 101 7.20 13.80 -1.31
C HIS A 101 6.92 15.19 -0.72
N ARG A 102 7.81 15.74 0.11
CA ARG A 102 7.69 17.14 0.58
C ARG A 102 7.72 18.14 -0.57
N ARG A 103 8.44 17.86 -1.66
CA ARG A 103 8.48 18.73 -2.85
C ARG A 103 7.19 18.68 -3.66
N GLN A 104 6.38 17.64 -3.50
CA GLN A 104 5.12 17.44 -4.21
C GLN A 104 3.92 18.03 -3.47
N LEU A 105 4.10 18.55 -2.25
CA LEU A 105 3.01 19.16 -1.50
C LEU A 105 2.38 20.30 -2.32
N PRO A 106 1.08 20.21 -2.66
CA PRO A 106 0.41 21.26 -3.40
C PRO A 106 0.39 22.56 -2.57
N ARG A 107 0.62 23.69 -3.22
CA ARG A 107 0.52 25.00 -2.58
C ARG A 107 -0.90 25.52 -2.70
N GLU A 108 -1.45 25.99 -1.59
CA GLU A 108 -2.66 26.78 -1.63
C GLU A 108 -2.40 28.10 -2.34
N TRP A 109 -3.42 28.61 -3.02
CA TRP A 109 -3.32 29.89 -3.70
C TRP A 109 -4.67 30.59 -3.71
N SER A 110 -4.63 31.90 -3.83
CA SER A 110 -5.80 32.73 -4.05
C SER A 110 -5.43 33.91 -4.93
N THR A 111 -6.35 34.30 -5.80
CA THR A 111 -6.21 35.44 -6.72
C THR A 111 -7.48 36.29 -6.72
N LYS A 112 -7.34 37.56 -7.09
CA LYS A 112 -8.47 38.46 -7.36
C LYS A 112 -8.79 38.38 -8.85
N LEU A 113 -10.03 38.08 -9.18
CA LEU A 113 -10.46 38.00 -10.58
C LEU A 113 -10.93 39.37 -11.10
N GLN A 114 -11.67 40.10 -10.26
CA GLN A 114 -12.19 41.44 -10.53
C GLN A 114 -12.50 42.15 -9.18
N PRO A 115 -12.84 43.46 -9.17
CA PRO A 115 -13.26 44.13 -7.94
C PRO A 115 -14.34 43.35 -7.19
N GLY A 116 -14.10 43.09 -5.90
CA GLY A 116 -15.00 42.30 -5.03
C GLY A 116 -14.95 40.78 -5.19
N VAL A 117 -14.28 40.22 -6.21
CA VAL A 117 -14.31 38.77 -6.49
C VAL A 117 -12.93 38.14 -6.34
N ARG A 118 -12.85 37.07 -5.54
CA ARG A 118 -11.64 36.25 -5.34
C ARG A 118 -11.94 34.78 -5.63
N ALA A 119 -10.93 34.09 -6.18
CA ALA A 119 -10.94 32.64 -6.35
C ALA A 119 -9.63 32.05 -5.80
N GLY A 120 -9.58 30.73 -5.64
CA GLY A 120 -8.41 30.06 -5.09
C GLY A 120 -8.61 28.55 -4.96
N GLN A 121 -7.58 27.90 -4.45
CA GLN A 121 -7.58 26.49 -4.11
C GLN A 121 -7.04 26.32 -2.69
N LEU A 122 -7.82 25.60 -1.88
CA LEU A 122 -7.39 25.10 -0.58
C LEU A 122 -7.04 23.62 -0.71
N VAL A 123 -6.06 23.20 0.08
CA VAL A 123 -5.54 21.83 0.12
C VAL A 123 -5.65 21.36 1.57
N ARG A 124 -6.40 20.28 1.78
CA ARG A 124 -6.62 19.71 3.11
C ARG A 124 -6.33 18.20 3.07
N PRO A 125 -5.62 17.65 4.05
CA PRO A 125 -5.43 16.22 4.14
C PRO A 125 -6.75 15.49 4.43
N LEU A 126 -6.76 14.20 4.16
CA LEU A 126 -7.79 13.30 4.69
C LEU A 126 -7.68 13.23 6.21
N THR A 127 -8.80 13.14 6.92
CA THR A 127 -8.79 13.05 8.40
C THR A 127 -8.21 11.73 8.91
N ARG A 128 -8.25 10.66 8.09
CA ARG A 128 -7.73 9.33 8.43
C ARG A 128 -7.47 8.54 7.17
N VAL A 129 -6.40 7.75 7.16
CA VAL A 129 -6.12 6.73 6.14
C VAL A 129 -5.87 5.37 6.77
N GLY A 130 -6.23 4.31 6.04
CA GLY A 130 -5.82 2.94 6.33
C GLY A 130 -4.73 2.52 5.34
N ILE A 131 -3.68 1.87 5.83
CA ILE A 131 -2.58 1.39 5.00
C ILE A 131 -2.48 -0.12 5.15
N TYR A 132 -2.66 -0.83 4.03
CA TYR A 132 -2.47 -2.28 3.97
C TYR A 132 -1.05 -2.60 3.49
N ILE A 133 -0.31 -3.37 4.29
CA ILE A 133 1.01 -3.87 3.93
C ILE A 133 0.89 -5.38 3.73
N PRO A 134 1.17 -5.90 2.52
CA PRO A 134 1.20 -7.34 2.30
C PRO A 134 2.19 -8.02 3.25
N GLY A 135 1.79 -9.18 3.78
CA GLY A 135 2.63 -10.04 4.61
C GLY A 135 2.70 -11.47 4.06
N GLY A 136 3.13 -12.42 4.91
CA GLY A 136 3.22 -13.84 4.56
C GLY A 136 4.62 -14.24 4.11
N LEU A 137 4.80 -14.50 2.82
CA LEU A 137 6.03 -15.08 2.26
C LEU A 137 7.25 -14.15 2.29
N ALA A 138 7.03 -12.85 2.40
CA ALA A 138 8.11 -11.86 2.49
C ALA A 138 7.68 -10.64 3.30
N SER A 139 8.65 -9.90 3.81
CA SER A 139 8.46 -8.62 4.48
C SER A 139 8.64 -7.46 3.50
N TYR A 140 7.71 -6.50 3.48
CA TYR A 140 7.72 -5.36 2.54
C TYR A 140 7.83 -4.00 3.27
N PRO A 141 8.94 -3.73 3.98
CA PRO A 141 9.13 -2.45 4.68
C PRO A 141 9.15 -1.25 3.72
N SER A 142 9.56 -1.45 2.47
CA SER A 142 9.53 -0.41 1.43
C SER A 142 8.11 0.08 1.13
N SER A 143 7.14 -0.83 1.01
CA SER A 143 5.72 -0.47 0.81
C SER A 143 5.17 0.32 2.00
N ALA A 144 5.58 -0.05 3.22
CA ALA A 144 5.19 0.69 4.42
C ALA A 144 5.72 2.13 4.41
N LEU A 145 7.00 2.33 4.06
CA LEU A 145 7.56 3.67 3.92
C LEU A 145 6.88 4.49 2.83
N MET A 146 6.68 3.89 1.65
CA MET A 146 6.07 4.57 0.50
C MET A 146 4.62 4.99 0.73
N ALA A 147 3.86 4.28 1.57
CA ALA A 147 2.49 4.64 1.88
C ALA A 147 2.37 5.56 3.12
N ALA A 148 3.12 5.28 4.19
CA ALA A 148 2.97 5.99 5.46
C ALA A 148 3.62 7.37 5.46
N LEU A 149 4.77 7.55 4.78
CA LEU A 149 5.47 8.83 4.78
C LEU A 149 4.69 9.92 4.03
N PRO A 150 4.12 9.69 2.82
CA PRO A 150 3.31 10.70 2.16
C PRO A 150 2.06 11.08 2.96
N ALA A 151 1.40 10.11 3.60
CA ALA A 151 0.24 10.37 4.47
C ALA A 151 0.63 11.28 5.65
N LYS A 152 1.74 10.96 6.33
CA LYS A 152 2.27 11.79 7.42
C LYS A 152 2.68 13.19 6.96
N ILE A 153 3.28 13.31 5.78
CA ILE A 153 3.67 14.60 5.19
C ILE A 153 2.46 15.45 4.84
N ALA A 154 1.38 14.84 4.36
CA ALA A 154 0.12 15.53 4.07
C ALA A 154 -0.57 16.06 5.35
N GLY A 155 -0.27 15.48 6.51
CA GLY A 155 -0.87 15.86 7.80
C GLY A 155 -2.02 14.95 8.24
N VAL A 156 -2.02 13.69 7.78
CA VAL A 156 -2.92 12.64 8.27
C VAL A 156 -2.40 12.05 9.58
#